data_AF-X1N7U3-F1
#
_entry.id   AF-X1N7U3-F1
#
_cell.length_a   1.000
_cell.length_b   1.000
_cell.length_c   1.000
_cell.angle_alpha   90.00
_cell.angle_beta   90.00
_cell.angle_gamma   90.00
#
_symmetry.space_group_name_H-M   'P 1'
#
loop_
_entity.id
_entity.type
_entity.pdbx_description
1 polymer ?
#
loop_
_entity_poly.entity_id
_entity_poly.type
_entity_poly.pdbx_seq_one_letter_code
_entity_poly.pdbx_strand_id
1 'polypeptide(L)'
;DDALCRLEEADIGDDEKSTLAGTRSFINNFLSRKRVCSLSLLVYRLIMESNYLHYCQSLPTGERRRSLANIKKLYTLVQKFEERNIFSTLADFIAYIREIGNQEVVESEARLSEENAVHIMSIHKAKGLEFPVVFVSDIRENTFPT
;
A
#
# COMPACT_ATOMS: atom_id res chain seq x y z
N ASP A 1 -16.94 7.29 19.50
CA ASP A 1 -17.71 6.07 19.76
C ASP A 1 -17.07 4.87 19.07
N ASP A 2 -16.62 3.91 19.87
CA ASP A 2 -15.94 2.71 19.38
C ASP A 2 -16.99 1.70 18.89
N ALA A 3 -17.19 1.65 17.57
CA ALA A 3 -18.11 0.71 16.94
C ALA A 3 -17.79 -0.76 17.29
N LEU A 4 -16.53 -1.06 17.66
CA LEU A 4 -16.09 -2.38 18.08
C LEU A 4 -16.55 -2.76 19.50
N CYS A 5 -16.99 -1.79 20.31
CA CYS A 5 -17.54 -2.05 21.65
C CYS A 5 -18.99 -2.55 21.60
N ARG A 6 -19.73 -2.24 20.53
CA ARG A 6 -21.17 -2.59 20.39
C ARG A 6 -21.42 -3.93 19.70
N LEU A 7 -20.37 -4.75 19.53
CA LEU A 7 -20.46 -6.04 18.84
C LEU A 7 -21.43 -7.03 19.52
N GLU A 8 -21.61 -6.90 20.84
CA GLU A 8 -22.54 -7.75 21.60
C GLU A 8 -24.01 -7.37 21.37
N GLU A 9 -24.28 -6.13 20.97
CA GLU A 9 -25.63 -5.62 20.65
C GLU A 9 -26.03 -5.86 19.19
N ALA A 10 -25.10 -6.33 18.35
CA ALA A 10 -25.35 -6.54 16.94
C ALA A 10 -26.20 -7.80 16.71
N ASP A 11 -27.28 -7.65 15.96
CA ASP A 11 -28.15 -8.75 15.53
C ASP A 11 -27.50 -9.51 14.35
N ILE A 12 -26.50 -10.31 14.69
CA ILE A 12 -25.70 -11.14 13.77
C ILE A 12 -25.51 -12.53 14.37
N GLY A 13 -25.19 -13.51 13.53
CA GLY A 13 -24.94 -14.89 13.94
C GLY A 13 -23.73 -15.05 14.87
N ASP A 14 -23.69 -16.19 15.57
CA ASP A 14 -22.67 -16.47 16.58
C ASP A 14 -21.26 -16.62 15.97
N ASP A 15 -21.18 -17.14 14.74
CA ASP A 15 -19.91 -17.27 13.99
C ASP A 15 -19.35 -15.88 13.61
N GLU A 16 -20.22 -14.96 13.19
CA GLU A 16 -19.83 -13.58 12.90
C GLU A 16 -19.39 -12.85 14.18
N LYS A 17 -20.10 -13.04 15.30
CA LYS A 17 -19.72 -12.47 16.61
C LYS A 17 -18.34 -12.96 17.04
N SER A 18 -18.08 -14.26 16.91
CA SER A 18 -16.78 -14.86 17.22
C SER A 18 -15.65 -14.28 16.36
N THR A 19 -15.89 -14.14 15.06
CA THR A 19 -14.93 -13.55 14.12
C THR A 19 -14.61 -12.08 14.45
N LEU A 20 -15.65 -11.30 14.77
CA LEU A 20 -15.50 -9.89 15.14
C LEU A 20 -14.80 -9.73 16.49
N ALA A 21 -15.08 -10.59 17.47
CA ALA A 21 -14.37 -10.63 18.74
C ALA A 21 -12.88 -10.94 18.55
N GLY A 22 -12.55 -11.90 17.67
CA GLY A 22 -11.18 -12.21 17.29
C GLY A 22 -10.45 -11.02 16.67
N THR A 23 -11.11 -10.34 15.74
CA THR A 23 -10.56 -9.14 15.07
C THR A 23 -10.35 -7.99 16.06
N ARG A 24 -11.31 -7.76 16.96
CA ARG A 24 -11.17 -6.77 18.04
C ARG A 24 -9.97 -7.08 18.94
N SER A 25 -9.80 -8.34 19.34
CA SER A 25 -8.67 -8.78 20.14
C SER A 25 -7.34 -8.54 19.42
N PHE A 26 -7.27 -8.88 18.13
CA PHE A 26 -6.11 -8.62 17.29
C PHE A 26 -5.75 -7.12 17.23
N ILE A 27 -6.74 -6.26 16.93
CA ILE A 27 -6.56 -4.80 16.87
C ILE A 27 -6.09 -4.25 18.22
N ASN A 28 -6.71 -4.64 19.33
CA ASN A 28 -6.35 -4.17 20.66
C ASN A 28 -4.94 -4.59 21.06
N ASN A 29 -4.55 -5.84 20.75
CA ASN A 29 -3.20 -6.32 20.96
C ASN A 29 -2.19 -5.48 20.15
N PHE A 30 -2.50 -5.23 18.89
CA PHE A 30 -1.66 -4.41 18.01
C PHE A 30 -1.52 -2.96 18.49
N LEU A 31 -2.62 -2.31 18.86
CA LEU A 31 -2.62 -0.93 19.38
C LEU A 31 -1.83 -0.80 20.69
N SER A 32 -1.88 -1.81 21.57
CA SER A 32 -1.11 -1.80 22.82
C SER A 32 0.41 -1.78 22.58
N ARG A 33 0.89 -2.38 21.47
CA ARG A 33 2.30 -2.46 21.10
C ARG A 33 2.84 -1.20 20.43
N LYS A 34 1.98 -0.27 19.99
CA LYS A 34 2.38 1.00 19.35
C LYS A 34 3.40 1.81 20.16
N ARG A 35 3.43 1.64 21.49
CA ARG A 35 4.33 2.38 22.39
C ARG A 35 5.68 1.70 22.66
N VAL A 36 5.86 0.45 22.21
CA VAL A 36 6.98 -0.42 22.64
C VAL A 36 7.83 -0.89 21.46
N CYS A 37 7.47 -0.56 20.23
CA CYS A 37 8.22 -0.95 19.04
C CYS A 37 8.33 0.19 18.02
N SER A 38 9.34 0.08 17.16
CA SER A 38 9.54 0.98 16.02
C SER A 38 8.36 0.87 15.04
N LEU A 39 8.12 1.91 14.25
CA LEU A 39 7.04 1.94 13.26
C LEU A 39 7.26 0.88 12.19
N SER A 40 8.50 0.69 11.74
CA SER A 40 8.87 -0.37 10.80
C SER A 40 8.53 -1.76 11.33
N LEU A 41 8.87 -2.03 12.59
CA LEU A 41 8.57 -3.30 13.25
C LEU A 41 7.06 -3.48 13.45
N LEU A 42 6.35 -2.41 13.79
CA LEU A 42 4.90 -2.41 13.94
C LEU A 42 4.21 -2.79 12.61
N VAL A 43 4.58 -2.17 11.50
CA VAL A 43 4.02 -2.47 10.17
C VAL A 43 4.39 -3.87 9.71
N TYR A 44 5.63 -4.31 9.93
CA TYR A 44 6.06 -5.67 9.61
C TYR A 44 5.21 -6.71 10.36
N ARG A 45 5.04 -6.54 11.67
CA ARG A 45 4.21 -7.43 12.49
C ARG A 45 2.76 -7.43 12.04
N LEU A 46 2.20 -6.29 11.66
CA LEU A 46 0.84 -6.23 11.14
C LEU A 46 0.67 -7.14 9.92
N ILE A 47 1.57 -7.03 8.95
CA ILE A 47 1.50 -7.76 7.69
C ILE A 47 1.65 -9.28 7.91
N MET A 48 2.52 -9.67 8.85
CA MET A 48 2.77 -11.08 9.17
C MET A 48 1.66 -11.68 10.06
N GLU A 49 1.34 -11.03 11.19
CA GLU A 49 0.40 -11.54 12.20
C GLU A 49 -1.06 -11.49 11.72
N SER A 50 -1.41 -10.60 10.77
CA SER A 50 -2.74 -10.58 10.14
C SER A 50 -2.94 -11.65 9.05
N ASN A 51 -1.90 -12.44 8.75
CA ASN A 51 -1.88 -13.38 7.64
C ASN A 51 -2.05 -12.72 6.25
N TYR A 52 -1.96 -11.39 6.16
CA TYR A 52 -2.14 -10.65 4.91
C TYR A 52 -1.07 -10.98 3.86
N LEU A 53 0.16 -11.30 4.30
CA LEU A 53 1.20 -11.76 3.38
C LEU A 53 0.81 -13.09 2.71
N HIS A 54 0.28 -14.05 3.48
CA HIS A 54 -0.16 -15.33 2.95
C HIS A 54 -1.36 -15.17 2.00
N TYR A 55 -2.29 -14.28 2.32
CA TYR A 55 -3.36 -13.89 1.40
C TYR A 55 -2.80 -13.33 0.08
N CYS A 56 -1.82 -12.42 0.14
CA CYS A 56 -1.20 -11.89 -1.08
C CYS A 56 -0.48 -12.96 -1.90
N GLN A 57 0.07 -13.99 -1.25
CA GLN A 57 0.74 -15.11 -1.91
C GLN A 57 -0.22 -16.09 -2.59
N SER A 58 -1.48 -16.17 -2.14
CA SER A 58 -2.49 -17.02 -2.76
C SER A 58 -3.16 -16.40 -4.00
N LEU A 59 -2.94 -15.10 -4.25
CA LEU A 59 -3.48 -14.40 -5.42
C LEU A 59 -2.91 -14.94 -6.76
N PRO A 60 -3.62 -14.74 -7.89
CA PRO A 60 -3.11 -15.02 -9.23
C PRO A 60 -1.79 -14.30 -9.50
N THR A 61 -0.93 -14.87 -10.36
CA THR A 61 0.46 -14.41 -10.55
C THR A 61 0.63 -12.91 -10.78
N GLY A 62 -0.23 -12.27 -11.57
CA GLY A 62 -0.17 -10.82 -11.81
C GLY A 62 -0.45 -10.01 -10.54
N GLU A 63 -1.56 -10.31 -9.87
CA GLU A 63 -1.98 -9.64 -8.63
C GLU A 63 -1.04 -9.93 -7.47
N ARG A 64 -0.61 -11.18 -7.30
CA ARG A 64 0.41 -11.55 -6.30
C ARG A 64 1.67 -10.73 -6.45
N ARG A 65 2.22 -10.64 -7.66
CA ARG A 65 3.44 -9.86 -7.92
C ARG A 65 3.23 -8.38 -7.58
N ARG A 66 2.12 -7.79 -8.02
CA ARG A 66 1.75 -6.41 -7.70
C ARG A 66 1.62 -6.19 -6.19
N SER A 67 0.87 -7.04 -5.49
CA SER A 67 0.63 -6.95 -4.04
C SER A 67 1.91 -7.07 -3.23
N LEU A 68 2.80 -8.01 -3.57
CA LEU A 68 4.10 -8.16 -2.92
C LEU A 68 5.01 -6.94 -3.16
N ALA A 69 4.99 -6.40 -4.39
CA ALA A 69 5.75 -5.19 -4.72
C ALA A 69 5.22 -3.96 -3.97
N ASN A 70 3.90 -3.84 -3.80
CA ASN A 70 3.28 -2.80 -2.99
C ASN A 70 3.62 -2.93 -1.50
N ILE A 71 3.62 -4.15 -0.93
CA ILE A 71 4.05 -4.41 0.45
C ILE A 71 5.52 -3.96 0.65
N LYS A 72 6.41 -4.34 -0.27
CA LYS A 72 7.83 -3.95 -0.21
C LYS A 72 7.99 -2.42 -0.29
N LYS A 73 7.21 -1.76 -1.16
CA LYS A 73 7.20 -0.31 -1.31
C LYS A 73 6.74 0.38 -0.02
N LEU A 74 5.62 -0.08 0.57
CA LEU A 74 5.12 0.42 1.84
C LEU A 74 6.18 0.30 2.93
N TYR A 75 6.83 -0.85 3.07
CA TYR A 75 7.89 -1.05 4.06
C TYR A 75 9.07 -0.06 3.84
N THR A 76 9.46 0.15 2.59
CA THR A 76 10.51 1.13 2.23
C THR A 76 10.11 2.56 2.61
N LEU A 77 8.84 2.94 2.40
CA LEU A 77 8.32 4.26 2.80
C LEU A 77 8.36 4.43 4.32
N VAL A 78 7.96 3.40 5.06
CA VAL A 78 8.00 3.40 6.52
C VAL A 78 9.44 3.57 7.03
N GLN A 79 10.41 2.83 6.49
CA GLN A 79 11.81 2.95 6.88
C GLN A 79 12.36 4.36 6.62
N LYS A 80 12.11 4.92 5.42
CA LYS A 80 12.55 6.28 5.08
C LYS A 80 11.92 7.35 5.97
N PHE A 81 10.66 7.16 6.36
CA PHE A 81 9.98 8.08 7.27
C PHE A 81 10.59 8.01 8.68
N GLU A 82 10.82 6.79 9.17
CA GLU A 82 11.39 6.52 10.50
C GLU A 82 12.83 7.02 10.62
N GLU A 83 13.67 6.82 9.60
CA GLU A 83 15.05 7.35 9.54
C GLU A 83 15.11 8.88 9.69
N ARG A 84 14.12 9.58 9.14
CA ARG A 84 14.03 11.05 9.20
C ARG A 84 13.36 11.54 10.48
N ASN A 85 12.61 10.70 11.18
CA ASN A 85 11.75 11.08 12.29
C ASN A 85 11.77 10.01 13.41
N ILE A 86 12.88 9.92 14.13
CA ILE A 86 13.17 8.86 15.12
C ILE A 86 12.10 8.74 16.23
N PHE A 87 11.40 9.83 16.57
CA PHE A 87 10.35 9.86 17.61
C PHE A 87 8.93 10.00 17.06
N SER A 88 8.73 9.75 15.77
CA SER A 88 7.43 9.86 15.14
C SER A 88 6.47 8.74 15.55
N THR A 89 5.19 9.06 15.57
CA THR A 89 4.13 8.12 15.87
C THR A 89 3.49 7.57 14.59
N LEU A 90 2.74 6.45 14.71
CA LEU A 90 1.89 5.97 13.63
C LEU A 90 0.93 7.05 13.08
N ALA A 91 0.47 7.98 13.92
CA ALA A 91 -0.42 9.05 13.46
C ALA A 91 0.31 10.03 12.53
N ASP A 92 1.56 10.35 12.85
CA ASP A 92 2.41 11.21 12.02
C ASP A 92 2.72 10.55 10.67
N PHE A 93 2.97 9.24 10.67
CA PHE A 93 3.13 8.49 9.42
C PHE A 93 1.86 8.49 8.55
N ILE A 94 0.68 8.30 9.16
CA ILE A 94 -0.59 8.37 8.42
C ILE A 94 -0.80 9.76 7.81
N ALA A 95 -0.47 10.82 8.55
CA ALA A 95 -0.52 12.19 8.04
C ALA A 95 0.45 12.38 6.86
N TYR A 96 1.68 11.87 6.99
CA TYR A 96 2.69 11.90 5.94
C TYR A 96 2.24 11.19 4.66
N ILE A 97 1.64 10.00 4.76
CA ILE A 97 1.13 9.27 3.60
C ILE A 97 -0.03 10.01 2.93
N ARG A 98 -0.92 10.63 3.72
CA ARG A 98 -2.01 11.47 3.17
C ARG A 98 -1.47 12.67 2.41
N GLU A 99 -0.43 13.31 2.93
CA GLU A 99 0.22 14.44 2.25
C GLU A 99 0.83 14.02 0.91
N ILE A 100 1.55 12.89 0.88
CA ILE A 100 2.08 12.34 -0.38
C ILE A 100 0.95 11.99 -1.37
N GLY A 101 -0.14 11.40 -0.88
CA GLY A 101 -1.29 11.05 -1.71
C GLY A 101 -2.02 12.25 -2.31
N ASN A 102 -2.05 13.39 -1.59
CA ASN A 102 -2.68 14.63 -2.04
C ASN A 102 -1.84 15.40 -3.07
N GLN A 103 -0.51 15.18 -3.12
CA GLN A 103 0.40 15.93 -3.98
C GLN A 103 0.32 15.57 -5.48
N GLU A 104 -0.73 14.86 -5.94
CA GLU A 104 -0.90 14.36 -7.32
C GLU A 104 0.35 13.72 -7.93
N VAL A 105 1.29 13.28 -7.09
CA VAL A 105 2.26 12.28 -7.48
C VAL A 105 1.42 11.02 -7.57
N VAL A 106 0.84 10.77 -8.74
CA VAL A 106 0.22 9.48 -9.08
C VAL A 106 1.27 8.45 -8.70
N GLU A 107 1.11 7.87 -7.52
CA GLU A 107 2.12 7.02 -6.93
C GLU A 107 2.04 5.74 -7.74
N SER A 108 2.82 5.70 -8.82
CA SER A 108 2.68 4.65 -9.81
C SER A 108 2.81 3.30 -9.11
N GLU A 109 1.93 2.36 -9.49
CA GLU A 109 2.00 0.97 -9.03
C GLU A 109 3.46 0.51 -9.07
N ALA A 110 3.87 -0.26 -8.06
CA ALA A 110 5.23 -0.77 -8.02
C ALA A 110 5.53 -1.50 -9.35
N ARG A 111 6.39 -0.89 -10.16
CA ARG A 111 6.72 -1.42 -11.49
C ARG A 111 7.40 -2.76 -11.29
N LEU A 112 6.79 -3.82 -11.82
CA LEU A 112 7.50 -5.06 -12.06
C LEU A 112 8.51 -4.74 -13.16
N SER A 113 9.80 -4.80 -12.83
CA SER A 113 10.86 -4.73 -13.83
C SER A 113 10.82 -6.02 -14.64
N GLU A 114 9.93 -6.11 -15.62
CA GLU A 114 10.01 -7.14 -16.65
C GLU A 114 10.80 -6.56 -17.82
N GLU A 115 11.98 -7.14 -18.09
CA GLU A 115 12.87 -6.75 -19.21
C GLU A 115 12.23 -7.02 -20.58
N ASN A 116 11.24 -7.91 -20.66
CA ASN A 116 10.53 -8.28 -21.88
C ASN A 116 9.05 -7.84 -21.82
N ALA A 117 8.80 -6.54 -21.76
CA ALA A 117 7.45 -5.99 -21.72
C ALA A 117 7.29 -4.77 -22.64
N VAL A 118 6.05 -4.50 -23.08
CA VAL A 118 5.72 -3.25 -23.75
C VAL A 118 5.71 -2.12 -22.73
N HIS A 119 6.56 -1.12 -22.94
CA HIS A 119 6.65 0.03 -22.04
C HIS A 119 5.65 1.12 -22.41
N ILE A 120 4.66 1.34 -21.54
CA ILE A 120 3.73 2.47 -21.66
C ILE A 120 4.30 3.67 -20.89
N MET A 121 4.53 4.78 -21.59
CA MET A 121 5.04 6.02 -20.99
C MET A 121 4.54 7.27 -21.71
N SER A 122 4.55 8.41 -21.03
CA SER A 122 4.32 9.72 -21.65
C SER A 122 5.47 10.11 -22.57
N ILE A 123 5.19 10.88 -23.62
CA ILE A 123 6.21 11.40 -24.57
C ILE A 123 7.35 12.14 -23.85
N HIS A 124 7.04 12.93 -22.81
CA HIS A 124 8.03 13.62 -21.99
C HIS A 124 9.06 12.67 -21.36
N LYS A 125 8.61 11.49 -20.89
CA LYS A 125 9.49 10.47 -20.29
C LYS A 125 10.30 9.70 -21.34
N ALA A 126 9.91 9.74 -22.61
CA ALA A 126 10.63 9.11 -23.71
C ALA A 126 11.77 9.98 -24.25
N LYS A 127 11.89 11.25 -23.83
CA LYS A 127 12.92 12.18 -24.34
C LYS A 127 14.33 11.65 -24.07
N GLY A 128 15.11 11.47 -25.14
CA GLY A 128 16.48 10.95 -25.07
C GLY A 128 16.59 9.42 -24.98
N LEU A 129 15.46 8.70 -25.11
CA LEU A 129 15.44 7.25 -25.26
C LEU A 129 15.23 6.89 -26.73
N GLU A 130 15.85 5.79 -27.15
CA GLU A 130 15.69 5.21 -28.49
C GLU A 130 15.08 3.81 -28.37
N PHE A 131 14.10 3.52 -29.23
CA PHE A 131 13.41 2.23 -29.25
C PHE A 131 13.34 1.71 -30.69
N PRO A 132 13.53 0.40 -30.93
CA PRO A 132 13.42 -0.17 -32.26
C PRO A 132 12.03 0.00 -32.89
N VAL A 133 10.98 0.00 -32.05
CA VAL A 133 9.58 0.13 -32.45
C VAL A 133 8.86 1.02 -31.45
N VAL A 134 8.07 1.99 -31.94
CA VAL A 134 7.28 2.92 -31.12
C VAL A 134 5.85 2.96 -31.64
N PHE A 135 4.88 2.86 -30.72
CA PHE A 135 3.47 3.12 -30.99
C PHE A 135 3.08 4.44 -30.32
N VAL A 136 2.47 5.35 -31.08
CA VAL A 136 1.90 6.59 -30.57
C VAL A 136 0.39 6.51 -30.72
N SER A 137 -0.32 6.49 -29.58
CA SER A 137 -1.77 6.47 -29.53
C SER A 137 -2.36 7.88 -29.48
N ASP A 138 -3.63 8.03 -29.90
CA ASP A 138 -4.42 9.26 -29.77
C ASP A 138 -3.86 10.49 -30.51
N ILE A 139 -3.38 10.28 -31.74
CA ILE A 139 -2.97 11.39 -32.62
C ILE A 139 -4.22 12.06 -33.20
N ARG A 140 -4.54 13.27 -32.73
CA ARG A 140 -5.56 14.15 -33.32
C ARG A 140 -5.02 15.58 -33.50
N GLU A 141 -5.61 16.36 -34.40
CA GLU A 141 -5.34 17.80 -34.47
C GLU A 141 -5.57 18.46 -33.08
N ASN A 142 -4.67 19.36 -32.67
CA ASN A 142 -4.63 20.03 -31.36
C ASN A 142 -4.34 19.17 -30.10
N THR A 143 -3.73 17.99 -30.22
CA THR A 143 -3.41 17.15 -29.04
C THR A 143 -2.06 17.47 -28.39
N PHE A 144 -1.14 18.11 -29.12
CA PHE A 144 0.14 18.56 -28.57
C PHE A 144 0.03 19.98 -28.04
N PRO A 145 0.63 20.31 -26.87
CA PRO A 145 0.70 21.67 -26.41
C PRO A 145 1.52 22.49 -27.42
N THR A 146 0.90 23.52 -27.99
CA THR A 146 1.60 24.62 -28.69
C THR A 146 2.46 25.41 -27.73
#